data_AF-A0A967TY37-F1
#
_entry.id   AF-A0A967TY37-F1
#
_cell.length_a   1.000
_cell.length_b   1.000
_cell.length_c   1.000
_cell.angle_alpha   90.00
_cell.angle_beta   90.00
_cell.angle_gamma   90.00
#
_symmetry.space_group_name_H-M   'P 1'
#
loop_
_entity.id
_entity.type
_entity.pdbx_description
1 polymer ?
#
loop_
_entity_poly.entity_id
_entity_poly.type
_entity_poly.pdbx_seq_one_letter_code
_entity_poly.pdbx_strand_id
1 'polypeptide(L)' 'ATTLAEIPKVVAAGAPTIKCYMTYRQEGLLIEEPDLRRILAKLRDSNGMLLVHAEDNDLVEASIPRFLDEGLTSAIY' A
#
# COMPACT_ATOMS: atom_id res chain seq x y z
N ALA A 1 17.44 0.52 6.27
CA ALA A 1 17.57 1.92 5.82
C ALA A 1 18.20 2.07 4.42
N THR A 2 18.32 0.99 3.63
CA THR A 2 18.91 1.02 2.28
C THR A 2 17.87 1.18 1.16
N THR A 3 16.68 0.59 1.30
CA THR A 3 15.65 0.58 0.24
C THR A 3 15.10 1.96 -0.14
N LEU A 4 14.88 2.85 0.83
CA LEU A 4 14.38 4.22 0.54
C LEU A 4 15.36 5.06 -0.30
N ALA A 5 16.66 4.73 -0.26
CA ALA A 5 17.68 5.39 -1.07
C ALA A 5 17.62 4.98 -2.55
N GLU A 6 16.84 3.94 -2.90
CA GLU A 6 16.61 3.52 -4.27
C GLU A 6 15.53 4.36 -4.97
N ILE A 7 14.64 5.04 -4.22
CA ILE A 7 13.54 5.84 -4.79
C ILE A 7 14.05 6.87 -5.82
N PRO A 8 15.06 7.72 -5.53
CA PRO A 8 15.56 8.67 -6.51
C PRO A 8 16.11 8.00 -7.78
N LYS A 9 16.70 6.80 -7.65
CA LYS A 9 17.24 6.05 -8.80
C LYS A 9 16.11 5.52 -9.68
N VAL A 10 15.03 5.01 -9.07
CA VAL A 10 13.84 4.55 -9.79
C VAL A 10 13.18 5.70 -10.55
N VAL A 11 13.05 6.87 -9.91
CA VAL A 11 12.52 8.07 -10.57
C VAL A 11 13.43 8.50 -11.73
N ALA A 12 14.75 8.56 -11.52
CA ALA A 12 15.71 8.92 -12.57
C ALA A 12 15.74 7.93 -13.74
N ALA A 13 15.39 6.66 -13.50
CA ALA A 13 15.26 5.64 -14.54
C ALA A 13 13.97 5.77 -15.37
N GLY A 14 13.13 6.78 -15.13
CA GLY A 14 11.90 7.02 -15.88
C GLY A 14 10.65 6.36 -15.29
N ALA A 15 10.73 5.82 -14.07
CA ALA A 15 9.59 5.27 -13.33
C ALA A 15 9.24 6.17 -12.13
N PRO A 16 8.58 7.33 -12.34
CA PRO A 16 8.41 8.35 -11.29
C PRO A 16 7.33 8.03 -10.25
N THR A 17 6.78 6.82 -10.23
CA THR A 17 5.67 6.44 -9.35
C THR A 17 6.01 5.22 -8.51
N ILE A 18 5.59 5.23 -7.24
CA ILE A 18 5.64 4.04 -6.37
C ILE A 18 4.23 3.74 -5.88
N LYS A 19 3.80 2.47 -6.03
CA LYS A 19 2.51 1.97 -5.55
C LYS A 19 2.68 1.34 -4.18
N CYS A 20 1.87 1.78 -3.23
CA CYS A 20 1.78 1.20 -1.89
C CYS A 20 0.34 0.71 -1.63
N TYR A 21 0.22 -0.25 -0.72
CA TYR A 21 -1.06 -0.83 -0.30
C TYR A 21 -1.27 -0.55 1.19
N MET A 22 -2.48 -0.16 1.56
CA MET A 22 -2.90 0.00 2.96
C MET A 22 -3.72 -1.20 3.46
N THR A 23 -3.66 -2.30 2.71
CA THR A 23 -4.30 -3.59 3.02
C THR A 23 -3.36 -4.72 2.60
N TYR A 24 -3.83 -5.97 2.66
CA TYR A 24 -3.08 -7.18 2.30
C TYR A 24 -1.88 -7.44 3.23
N ARG A 25 -2.10 -7.33 4.55
CA ARG A 25 -1.10 -7.60 5.58
C ARG A 25 -0.57 -9.04 5.51
N GLN A 26 -1.45 -10.02 5.29
CA GLN A 26 -1.07 -11.44 5.21
C GLN A 26 -0.20 -11.74 4.00
N GLU A 27 -0.38 -10.98 2.92
CA GLU A 27 0.40 -11.04 1.68
C GLU A 27 1.69 -10.21 1.75
N GLY A 28 1.93 -9.52 2.87
CA GLY A 28 3.14 -8.72 3.10
C GLY A 28 3.21 -7.43 2.29
N LEU A 29 2.08 -6.93 1.78
CA LEU A 29 2.02 -5.70 0.96
C LEU A 29 1.65 -4.46 1.77
N LEU A 30 1.06 -4.64 2.96
CA LEU A 30 0.64 -3.54 3.83
C LEU A 30 1.84 -2.64 4.18
N ILE A 31 1.72 -1.36 3.83
CA ILE A 31 2.62 -0.31 4.28
C ILE A 31 1.90 0.55 5.31
N GLU A 32 2.42 0.54 6.53
CA GLU A 32 1.89 1.33 7.64
C GLU A 32 2.09 2.85 7.41
N GLU A 33 1.22 3.66 8.01
CA GLU A 33 1.24 5.13 7.85
C GLU A 33 2.63 5.77 8.08
N PRO A 34 3.42 5.38 9.11
CA PRO A 34 4.74 5.96 9.31
C PRO A 34 5.70 5.72 8.15
N ASP A 35 5.61 4.57 7.49
CA ASP A 35 6.44 4.23 6.34
C ASP A 35 5.94 4.89 5.05
N LEU A 36 4.62 5.01 4.86
CA LEU A 36 4.04 5.82 3.79
C LEU A 36 4.54 7.27 3.85
N ARG A 37 4.60 7.88 5.04
CA ARG A 37 5.14 9.24 5.21
C ARG A 37 6.61 9.35 4.78
N ARG A 38 7.43 8.35 5.08
CA ARG A 38 8.84 8.29 4.68
C ARG A 38 9.00 8.14 3.17
N ILE A 39 8.19 7.28 2.55
CA ILE A 39 8.17 7.06 1.09
C ILE A 39 7.72 8.35 0.38
N LEU A 40 6.62 8.96 0.84
CA LEU A 40 6.09 10.22 0.30
C LEU A 40 7.12 11.34 0.35
N ALA A 41 7.84 11.49 1.46
CA ALA A 41 8.89 12.50 1.58
C ALA A 41 9.99 12.30 0.53
N LYS A 42 10.46 11.06 0.32
CA LYS A 42 11.49 10.74 -0.68
C LYS A 42 11.01 10.94 -2.11
N LEU A 43 9.76 10.60 -2.41
CA LEU A 43 9.16 10.84 -3.72
C LEU A 43 9.02 12.33 -3.99
N ARG A 44 8.51 13.11 -3.04
CA ARG A 44 8.40 14.58 -3.15
C ARG A 44 9.77 15.19 -3.47
N ASP A 45 10.80 14.82 -2.71
CA ASP A 45 12.15 15.36 -2.89
C ASP A 45 12.77 14.94 -4.25
N SER A 46 12.25 13.89 -4.89
CA SER A 46 12.70 13.37 -6.19
C SER A 46 11.77 13.74 -7.36
N ASN A 47 10.75 14.58 -7.14
CA ASN A 47 9.69 14.88 -8.13
C ASN A 47 8.95 13.63 -8.64
N GLY A 48 8.73 12.65 -7.76
CA GLY A 48 7.91 11.46 -7.98
C GLY A 48 6.53 11.57 -7.35
N MET A 49 5.69 10.55 -7.58
CA MET A 49 4.31 10.49 -7.10
C MET A 49 4.04 9.18 -6.35
N LEU A 50 3.39 9.30 -5.20
CA LEU A 50 2.89 8.15 -4.44
C LEU A 50 1.53 7.74 -4.98
N LEU A 51 1.36 6.44 -5.26
CA LEU A 51 0.08 5.82 -5.56
C LEU A 51 -0.32 4.96 -4.37
N VAL A 52 -1.58 5.04 -3.94
CA VAL A 52 -2.07 4.30 -2.77
C VAL A 52 -3.26 3.45 -3.19
N HIS A 53 -3.28 2.21 -2.73
CA HIS A 53 -4.50 1.42 -2.61
C HIS A 53 -5.03 1.60 -1.18
N ALA A 54 -5.96 2.53 -1.02
CA ALA A 54 -6.36 3.06 0.27
C ALA A 54 -7.61 2.34 0.80
N GLU A 55 -7.41 1.18 1.42
CA GLU A 55 -8.42 0.46 2.18
C GLU A 55 -7.99 0.40 3.64
N ASP A 56 -8.95 0.20 4.55
CA ASP A 56 -8.68 -0.05 5.97
C ASP A 56 -8.45 -1.56 6.16
N ASN A 57 -7.20 -1.95 6.42
CA ASN A 57 -6.83 -3.36 6.58
C ASN A 57 -7.59 -4.03 7.73
N ASP A 58 -7.82 -3.32 8.84
CA ASP A 58 -8.45 -3.92 10.03
C ASP A 58 -9.93 -4.18 9.76
N LEU A 59 -10.61 -3.28 9.05
CA LEU A 59 -11.98 -3.52 8.58
C LEU A 59 -12.07 -4.69 7.60
N VAL A 60 -11.13 -4.80 6.66
CA VAL A 60 -11.09 -5.91 5.69
C VAL A 60 -10.88 -7.24 6.41
N GLU A 61 -9.87 -7.33 7.28
CA GLU A 61 -9.55 -8.56 8.02
C GLU A 61 -10.61 -8.96 9.03
N ALA A 62 -11.35 -8.02 9.61
CA ALA A 62 -12.49 -8.33 10.48
C ALA A 62 -13.72 -8.80 9.67
N SER A 63 -13.92 -8.25 8.47
CA SER A 63 -15.13 -8.48 7.67
C SER A 63 -15.10 -9.81 6.91
N ILE A 64 -13.95 -10.19 6.34
CA ILE A 64 -13.80 -11.43 5.58
C ILE A 64 -14.24 -12.67 6.39
N PRO A 65 -13.67 -12.97 7.58
CA PRO A 65 -14.07 -14.14 8.35
C PRO A 65 -15.54 -14.06 8.78
N ARG A 66 -16.02 -12.88 9.16
CA ARG A 66 -17.44 -12.69 9.50
C ARG A 66 -18.38 -13.06 8.35
N PHE A 67 -18.09 -12.60 7.13
CA PHE A 67 -18.92 -12.93 5.97
C PHE A 67 -18.85 -14.41 5.59
N LEU A 68 -17.68 -15.04 5.74
CA LEU A 68 -17.54 -16.48 5.55
C LEU A 68 -18.35 -17.27 6.57
N ASP A 69 -18.33 -16.87 7.85
CA ASP A 69 -19.11 -17.49 8.93
C ASP A 69 -20.63 -17.32 8.72
N GLU A 70 -21.06 -16.19 8.14
CA GLU A 70 -22.45 -15.91 7.76
C GLU A 70 -22.88 -16.63 6.45
N GLY A 71 -21.98 -17.34 5.77
CA GLY A 71 -22.25 -18.03 4.50
C GLY A 71 -22.34 -17.10 3.28
N LEU A 72 -21.95 -15.83 3.42
CA LEU A 72 -22.00 -14.80 2.39
C LEU A 72 -20.77 -14.90 1.46
N THR A 73 -20.77 -15.92 0.61
CA THR A 73 -19.62 -16.29 -0.25
C THR A 73 -19.73 -15.81 -1.70
N SER A 74 -20.87 -15.22 -2.09
CA SER A 74 -21.09 -14.72 -3.45
C SER A 74 -20.79 -13.23 -3.56
N ALA A 75 -20.33 -12.80 -4.73
CA ALA A 75 -20.17 -11.38 -5.02
C ALA A 75 -21.53 -10.66 -5.05
N ILE A 76 -21.53 -9.41 -4.61
CA ILE A 76 -22.65 -8.49 -4.72
C ILE A 76 -22.28 -7.49 -5.82
N TYR A 77 -23.12 -7.40 -6.85
CA TYR A 77 -22.91 -6.55 -8.03
C TYR A 77 -23.96 -5.45 -8.09
#